data_AF-A0A8R1DX18-F1
#
_entry.id   AF-A0A8R1DX18-F1
#
_cell.length_a   1.000
_cell.length_b   1.000
_cell.length_c   1.000
_cell.angle_alpha   90.00
_cell.angle_beta   90.00
_cell.angle_gamma   90.00
#
_symmetry.space_group_name_H-M   'P 1'
#
loop_
_entity.id
_entity.type
_entity.pdbx_description
1 polymer ?
#
loop_
_entity_poly.entity_id
_entity_poly.type
_entity_poly.pdbx_seq_one_letter_code
_entity_poly.pdbx_strand_id
1 'polypeptide(L)'
;MWASVLGHDSENGFAHADKDFHKYLMDHGKQLENSFVFFLGDHGLRFGNVRKTFVGALDVNNPMTAVSIPNSLRNTTSILEILKENAKKVQSHYDTRATMLDIMKTLQLLQYQHKFKGATLYEVSVKMQEPSNAEFKGKVKILDDKVQVLGLVERINQYGKTADCINSQYHRPFCYCKNQENDGKKATKKKPN
;
A
#
# COMPACT_ATOMS: atom_id res chain seq x y z
N MET A 1 -16.24 17.33 -16.49
CA MET A 1 -17.18 16.24 -16.14
C MET A 1 -16.43 15.25 -15.27
N TRP A 2 -16.99 14.81 -14.14
CA TRP A 2 -16.31 13.85 -13.27
C TRP A 2 -16.62 12.43 -13.72
N ALA A 3 -15.62 11.54 -13.75
CA ALA A 3 -15.82 10.13 -14.13
C ALA A 3 -16.85 9.42 -13.23
N SER A 4 -16.96 9.85 -11.97
CA SER A 4 -17.98 9.37 -11.04
C SER A 4 -19.41 9.69 -11.51
N VAL A 5 -19.63 10.85 -12.15
CA VAL A 5 -20.96 11.22 -12.70
C VAL A 5 -21.34 10.29 -13.86
N LEU A 6 -20.37 9.98 -14.72
CA LEU A 6 -20.56 9.02 -15.82
C LEU A 6 -20.90 7.61 -15.33
N GLY A 7 -20.39 7.21 -14.16
CA GLY A 7 -20.61 5.89 -13.57
C GLY A 7 -21.74 5.78 -12.55
N HIS A 8 -22.21 6.90 -11.98
CA HIS A 8 -23.26 6.92 -10.96
C HIS A 8 -24.67 7.01 -11.56
N ASP A 9 -24.81 7.83 -12.59
CA ASP A 9 -26.12 8.34 -13.01
C ASP A 9 -26.71 7.55 -14.20
N SER A 10 -25.87 6.79 -14.91
CA SER A 10 -26.30 5.93 -16.00
C SER A 10 -25.36 4.74 -16.20
N GLU A 11 -25.94 3.58 -16.49
CA GLU A 11 -25.23 2.38 -16.93
C GLU A 11 -24.46 2.58 -18.26
N ASN A 12 -24.85 3.57 -19.07
CA ASN A 12 -24.26 3.85 -20.36
C ASN A 12 -23.34 5.08 -20.37
N GLY A 13 -23.18 5.79 -19.24
CA GLY A 13 -22.43 7.05 -19.22
C GLY A 13 -20.99 6.89 -19.69
N PHE A 14 -20.29 5.84 -19.23
CA PHE A 14 -18.93 5.55 -19.70
C PHE A 14 -18.85 5.19 -21.19
N ALA A 15 -19.84 4.49 -21.74
CA ALA A 15 -19.85 4.16 -23.16
C ALA A 15 -19.90 5.42 -24.06
N HIS A 16 -20.60 6.47 -23.61
CA HIS A 16 -20.64 7.75 -24.33
C HIS A 16 -19.31 8.51 -24.28
N ALA A 17 -18.55 8.35 -23.20
CA ALA A 17 -17.26 9.00 -23.00
C ALA A 17 -16.07 8.16 -23.49
N ASP A 18 -16.29 6.94 -24.01
CA ASP A 18 -15.22 6.02 -24.40
C ASP A 18 -14.23 6.65 -25.38
N LYS A 19 -14.73 7.39 -26.37
CA LYS A 19 -13.89 8.14 -27.33
C LYS A 19 -13.05 9.22 -26.67
N ASP A 20 -13.57 9.90 -25.65
CA ASP A 20 -12.84 10.94 -24.92
C ASP A 20 -11.72 10.33 -24.08
N PHE A 21 -11.99 9.23 -23.37
CA PHE A 21 -10.98 8.48 -22.62
C PHE A 21 -9.91 7.91 -23.54
N HIS A 22 -10.32 7.28 -24.65
CA HIS A 22 -9.41 6.76 -25.66
C HIS A 22 -8.50 7.88 -26.18
N LYS A 23 -9.08 9.01 -26.60
CA LYS A 23 -8.32 10.17 -27.08
C LYS A 23 -7.34 10.67 -26.01
N TYR A 24 -7.78 10.82 -24.76
CA TYR A 24 -6.92 11.26 -23.67
C TYR A 24 -5.73 10.31 -23.47
N LEU A 25 -5.97 9.00 -23.42
CA LEU A 25 -4.91 8.00 -23.24
C LEU A 25 -3.92 8.00 -24.40
N MET A 26 -4.41 8.13 -25.63
CA MET A 26 -3.56 8.20 -26.82
C MET A 26 -2.73 9.48 -26.88
N ASP A 27 -3.36 10.64 -26.61
CA ASP A 27 -2.69 11.95 -26.61
C ASP A 27 -1.55 12.01 -25.57
N HIS A 28 -1.68 11.27 -24.45
CA HIS A 28 -0.69 11.23 -23.37
C HIS A 28 0.18 9.95 -23.38
N GLY A 29 0.12 9.14 -24.45
CA GLY A 29 0.77 7.83 -24.53
C GLY A 29 2.23 7.83 -24.09
N LYS A 30 3.04 8.78 -24.58
CA LYS A 30 4.47 8.91 -24.22
C LYS A 30 4.72 9.03 -22.71
N GLN A 31 3.85 9.73 -21.99
CA GLN A 31 3.98 9.89 -20.53
C GLN A 31 3.54 8.60 -19.83
N LEU A 32 2.48 7.97 -20.33
CA LEU A 32 1.92 6.74 -19.77
C LEU A 32 2.84 5.52 -19.99
N GLU A 33 3.62 5.49 -21.07
CA GLU A 33 4.57 4.42 -21.39
C GLU A 33 5.63 4.19 -20.30
N ASN A 34 6.02 5.23 -19.59
CA ASN A 34 7.00 5.16 -18.50
C ASN A 34 6.34 5.33 -17.10
N SER A 35 5.03 5.13 -17.01
CA SER A 35 4.27 5.32 -15.78
C SER A 35 3.56 4.04 -15.33
N PHE A 36 3.40 3.89 -14.02
CA PHE A 36 2.34 3.03 -13.51
C PHE A 36 1.02 3.78 -13.64
N VAL A 37 0.06 3.19 -14.34
CA VAL A 37 -1.26 3.81 -14.58
C VAL A 37 -2.31 2.92 -13.92
N PHE A 38 -3.04 3.50 -12.99
CA PHE A 38 -4.13 2.82 -12.29
C PHE A 38 -5.46 3.37 -12.78
N PHE A 39 -6.36 2.50 -13.19
CA PHE A 39 -7.75 2.81 -13.49
C PHE A 39 -8.63 2.09 -12.45
N LEU A 40 -9.32 2.85 -11.61
CA LEU A 40 -9.96 2.37 -10.39
C LEU A 40 -11.39 2.89 -10.32
N GLY A 41 -12.34 1.99 -10.07
CA GLY A 41 -13.66 2.33 -9.54
C GLY A 41 -13.64 2.25 -8.01
N ASP A 42 -14.39 3.12 -7.34
CA ASP A 42 -14.68 3.02 -5.91
C ASP A 42 -15.84 2.06 -5.64
N HIS A 43 -16.83 2.04 -6.54
CA HIS A 43 -17.92 1.06 -6.58
C HIS A 43 -18.54 0.96 -8.00
N GLY A 44 -19.40 -0.03 -8.24
CA GLY A 44 -20.25 -0.12 -9.44
C GLY A 44 -21.42 0.88 -9.46
N LEU A 45 -22.40 0.72 -10.36
CA LEU A 45 -23.50 1.69 -10.51
C LEU A 45 -24.26 1.94 -9.19
N ARG A 46 -24.32 3.20 -8.74
CA ARG A 46 -24.87 3.56 -7.42
C ARG A 46 -26.38 3.55 -7.34
N PHE A 47 -27.06 3.86 -8.46
CA PHE A 47 -28.50 4.10 -8.52
C PHE A 47 -29.16 3.33 -9.67
N GLY A 48 -30.49 3.41 -9.76
CA GLY A 48 -31.25 2.80 -10.86
C GLY A 48 -31.62 1.33 -10.68
N ASN A 49 -32.40 0.81 -11.63
CA ASN A 49 -32.93 -0.55 -11.59
C ASN A 49 -31.86 -1.62 -11.85
N VAL A 50 -30.83 -1.28 -12.64
CA VAL A 50 -29.71 -2.20 -12.94
C VAL A 50 -28.99 -2.63 -11.66
N ARG A 51 -28.79 -1.72 -10.70
CA ARG A 51 -28.20 -2.04 -9.39
C ARG A 51 -28.96 -3.15 -8.63
N LYS A 52 -30.27 -3.27 -8.81
CA LYS A 52 -31.11 -4.28 -8.14
C LYS A 52 -31.05 -5.66 -8.79
N THR A 53 -30.44 -5.76 -9.97
CA THR A 53 -30.23 -7.05 -10.65
C THR A 53 -29.07 -7.79 -10.01
N PHE A 54 -28.98 -9.10 -10.25
CA PHE A 54 -27.84 -9.90 -9.81
C PHE A 54 -26.50 -9.34 -10.33
N VAL A 55 -26.44 -8.94 -11.60
CA VAL A 55 -25.23 -8.38 -12.23
C VAL A 55 -24.86 -7.04 -11.59
N GLY A 56 -25.82 -6.12 -11.41
CA GLY A 56 -25.54 -4.84 -10.76
C GLY A 56 -25.11 -4.98 -9.31
N ALA A 57 -25.64 -5.97 -8.58
CA ALA A 57 -25.17 -6.29 -7.23
C ALA A 57 -23.73 -6.83 -7.24
N LEU A 58 -23.35 -7.64 -8.24
CA LEU A 58 -21.95 -8.07 -8.41
C LEU A 58 -21.04 -6.86 -8.69
N ASP A 59 -21.43 -5.98 -9.63
CA ASP A 59 -20.62 -4.81 -10.00
C ASP A 59 -20.39 -3.84 -8.83
N VAL A 60 -21.40 -3.61 -7.99
CA VAL A 60 -21.26 -2.75 -6.81
C VAL A 60 -20.29 -3.33 -5.79
N ASN A 61 -20.22 -4.66 -5.67
CA ASN A 61 -19.36 -5.35 -4.71
C ASN A 61 -17.99 -5.74 -5.29
N ASN A 62 -17.78 -5.59 -6.60
CA ASN A 62 -16.54 -5.91 -7.28
C ASN A 62 -16.06 -4.72 -8.14
N PRO A 63 -15.68 -3.59 -7.52
CA PRO A 63 -15.21 -2.43 -8.25
C PRO A 63 -14.00 -2.77 -9.12
N MET A 64 -14.01 -2.26 -10.35
CA MET A 64 -12.94 -2.51 -11.31
C MET A 64 -11.61 -1.89 -10.85
N THR A 65 -10.54 -2.67 -10.94
CA THR A 65 -9.16 -2.19 -10.83
C THR A 65 -8.36 -2.72 -12.01
N ALA A 66 -7.80 -1.83 -12.82
CA ALA A 66 -6.87 -2.15 -13.89
C ALA A 66 -5.56 -1.40 -13.69
N VAL A 67 -4.44 -2.08 -13.96
CA VAL A 67 -3.10 -1.51 -13.80
C VAL A 67 -2.30 -1.74 -15.08
N SER A 68 -1.75 -0.65 -15.62
CA SER A 68 -0.72 -0.68 -16.64
C SER A 68 0.62 -0.36 -15.99
N ILE A 69 1.67 -1.09 -16.36
CA ILE A 69 3.02 -0.87 -15.84
C ILE A 69 3.92 -0.25 -16.93
N PRO A 70 5.00 0.47 -16.54
CA PRO A 70 5.98 1.00 -17.49
C PRO A 70 6.48 -0.07 -18.47
N ASN A 71 6.58 0.30 -19.75
CA ASN A 71 6.92 -0.63 -20.83
C ASN A 71 8.25 -1.34 -20.60
N SER A 72 9.26 -0.64 -20.07
CA SER A 72 10.56 -1.22 -19.76
C SER A 72 10.43 -2.36 -18.75
N LEU A 73 9.65 -2.17 -17.68
CA LEU A 73 9.49 -3.14 -16.59
C LEU A 73 8.75 -4.42 -17.02
N ARG A 74 7.96 -4.37 -18.11
CA ARG A 74 7.25 -5.54 -18.66
C ARG A 74 8.19 -6.65 -19.10
N ASN A 75 9.36 -6.28 -19.62
CA ASN A 75 10.32 -7.21 -20.21
C ASN A 75 11.63 -7.32 -19.41
N THR A 76 11.92 -6.36 -18.52
CA THR A 76 13.15 -6.37 -17.72
C THR A 76 12.96 -6.92 -16.31
N THR A 77 11.72 -7.19 -15.89
CA THR A 77 11.39 -7.69 -14.55
C THR A 77 10.26 -8.71 -14.60
N SER A 78 10.04 -9.43 -13.50
CA SER A 78 8.91 -10.37 -13.34
C SER A 78 7.61 -9.71 -12.89
N ILE A 79 7.56 -8.38 -12.74
CA ILE A 79 6.40 -7.69 -12.14
C ILE A 79 5.12 -7.89 -12.98
N LEU A 80 5.24 -7.99 -14.30
CA LEU A 80 4.10 -8.26 -15.18
C LEU A 80 3.48 -9.64 -14.90
N GLU A 81 4.30 -10.65 -14.71
CA GLU A 81 3.87 -12.02 -14.42
C GLU A 81 3.22 -12.09 -13.04
N ILE A 82 3.84 -11.46 -12.04
CA ILE A 82 3.31 -11.37 -10.68
C ILE A 82 1.94 -10.68 -10.67
N LEU A 83 1.79 -9.55 -11.37
CA LEU A 83 0.52 -8.83 -11.46
C LEU A 83 -0.55 -9.64 -12.20
N LYS A 84 -0.18 -10.37 -13.26
CA LYS A 84 -1.11 -11.29 -13.95
C LYS A 84 -1.59 -12.42 -13.05
N GLU A 85 -0.73 -12.97 -12.20
CA GLU A 85 -1.14 -14.00 -11.24
C GLU A 85 -1.98 -13.43 -10.09
N ASN A 86 -1.68 -12.22 -9.62
CA ASN A 86 -2.48 -11.56 -8.59
C ASN A 86 -3.87 -11.12 -9.10
N ALA A 87 -3.99 -10.77 -10.39
CA ALA A 87 -5.27 -10.44 -11.01
C ALA A 87 -6.27 -11.62 -11.03
N LYS A 88 -5.80 -12.86 -10.82
CA LYS A 88 -6.64 -14.06 -10.70
C LYS A 88 -7.09 -14.33 -9.26
N LYS A 89 -6.70 -13.49 -8.30
CA LYS A 89 -6.99 -13.65 -6.87
C LYS A 89 -7.95 -12.57 -6.38
N VAL A 90 -8.67 -12.88 -5.30
CA VAL A 90 -9.46 -11.86 -4.60
C VAL A 90 -8.50 -10.82 -4.01
N GLN A 91 -8.72 -9.57 -4.38
CA GLN A 91 -7.93 -8.42 -3.92
C GLN A 91 -8.84 -7.41 -3.22
N SER A 92 -8.26 -6.62 -2.34
CA SER A 92 -8.90 -5.51 -1.66
C SER A 92 -8.14 -4.22 -1.91
N HIS A 93 -8.73 -3.07 -1.55
CA HIS A 93 -8.01 -1.79 -1.61
C HIS A 93 -6.78 -1.75 -0.69
N TYR A 94 -6.66 -2.64 0.32
CA TYR A 94 -5.43 -2.76 1.10
C TYR A 94 -4.27 -3.30 0.25
N ASP A 95 -4.55 -4.21 -0.68
CA ASP A 95 -3.55 -4.74 -1.61
C ASP A 95 -3.11 -3.66 -2.60
N THR A 96 -4.05 -2.88 -3.15
CA THR A 96 -3.72 -1.73 -4.00
C THR A 96 -2.83 -0.73 -3.28
N ARG A 97 -3.13 -0.42 -2.01
CA ARG A 97 -2.29 0.45 -1.16
C ARG A 97 -0.90 -0.16 -0.96
N ALA A 98 -0.80 -1.44 -0.67
CA ALA A 98 0.48 -2.12 -0.51
C ALA A 98 1.31 -2.08 -1.80
N THR A 99 0.69 -2.31 -2.97
CA THR A 99 1.32 -2.18 -4.28
C THR A 99 1.85 -0.77 -4.53
N MET A 100 1.07 0.27 -4.22
CA MET A 100 1.53 1.66 -4.36
C MET A 100 2.76 1.97 -3.49
N LEU A 101 2.76 1.49 -2.24
CA LEU A 101 3.91 1.65 -1.34
C LEU A 101 5.14 0.90 -1.85
N ASP A 102 4.97 -0.29 -2.39
CA ASP A 102 6.05 -1.08 -2.97
C ASP A 102 6.66 -0.41 -4.21
N ILE A 103 5.82 0.14 -5.10
CA ILE A 103 6.26 0.95 -6.25
C ILE A 103 7.05 2.17 -5.76
N MET A 104 6.54 2.91 -4.78
CA MET A 104 7.22 4.08 -4.23
C MET A 104 8.59 3.71 -3.63
N LYS A 105 8.67 2.63 -2.86
CA LYS A 105 9.92 2.12 -2.27
C LYS A 105 10.93 1.76 -3.36
N THR A 106 10.48 1.08 -4.42
CA THR A 106 11.33 0.71 -5.56
C THR A 106 11.84 1.93 -6.30
N LEU A 107 10.98 2.89 -6.61
CA LEU A 107 11.38 4.14 -7.29
C LEU A 107 12.35 4.96 -6.44
N GLN A 108 12.14 5.04 -5.13
CA GLN A 108 13.09 5.67 -4.20
C GLN A 108 14.44 4.97 -4.24
N LEU A 109 14.48 3.63 -4.23
CA LEU A 109 15.73 2.88 -4.30
C LEU A 109 16.45 3.07 -5.64
N LEU A 110 15.72 3.15 -6.75
CA LEU A 110 16.30 3.41 -8.08
C LEU A 110 16.88 4.82 -8.18
N GLN A 111 16.12 5.83 -7.74
CA GLN A 111 16.61 7.21 -7.65
C GLN A 111 17.83 7.31 -6.72
N TYR A 112 17.82 6.55 -5.64
CA TYR A 112 18.93 6.47 -4.70
C TYR A 112 20.17 5.82 -5.33
N GLN A 113 20.04 4.64 -5.95
CA GLN A 113 21.16 3.99 -6.65
C GLN A 113 21.78 4.89 -7.72
N HIS A 114 20.95 5.63 -8.46
CA HIS A 114 21.42 6.60 -9.45
C HIS A 114 22.17 7.78 -8.80
N LYS A 115 21.67 8.29 -7.66
CA LYS A 115 22.28 9.41 -6.90
C LYS A 115 23.58 9.04 -6.20
N PHE A 116 23.81 7.76 -5.88
CA PHE A 116 24.89 7.32 -5.00
C PHE A 116 25.80 6.24 -5.62
N LYS A 117 26.11 6.33 -6.92
CA LYS A 117 27.12 5.48 -7.58
C LYS A 117 28.38 5.34 -6.70
N GLY A 118 28.64 4.13 -6.20
CA GLY A 118 29.82 3.79 -5.38
C GLY A 118 29.58 3.53 -3.88
N ALA A 119 28.36 3.72 -3.36
CA ALA A 119 28.06 3.41 -1.95
C ALA A 119 27.67 1.93 -1.75
N THR A 120 28.29 1.25 -0.78
CA THR A 120 27.88 -0.10 -0.35
C THR A 120 26.65 0.00 0.55
N LEU A 121 25.60 -0.74 0.18
CA LEU A 121 24.33 -0.81 0.89
C LEU A 121 24.29 -2.07 1.75
N TYR A 122 23.87 -1.92 3.01
CA TYR A 122 23.64 -3.04 3.91
C TYR A 122 22.17 -3.08 4.31
N GLU A 123 21.59 -4.28 4.36
CA GLU A 123 20.35 -4.51 5.08
C GLU A 123 20.73 -5.00 6.48
N VAL A 124 20.32 -4.24 7.49
CA VAL A 124 20.69 -4.49 8.88
C VAL A 124 19.42 -4.81 9.66
N SER A 125 19.50 -5.88 10.44
CA SER A 125 18.51 -6.21 11.46
C SER A 125 19.06 -5.85 12.82
N VAL A 126 18.32 -5.06 13.61
CA VAL A 126 18.71 -4.63 14.95
C VAL A 126 17.66 -5.11 15.94
N LYS A 127 18.12 -5.70 17.05
CA LYS A 127 17.28 -6.06 18.18
C LYS A 127 17.50 -5.08 19.33
N MET A 128 16.44 -4.43 19.79
CA MET A 128 16.46 -3.58 20.97
C MET A 128 16.61 -4.42 22.23
N GLN A 129 17.23 -3.83 23.25
CA GLN A 129 17.35 -4.44 24.56
C GLN A 129 15.99 -4.60 25.26
N GLU A 130 16.00 -5.35 26.35
CA GLU A 130 14.88 -5.40 27.31
C GLU A 130 14.49 -3.99 27.77
N PRO A 131 13.20 -3.71 28.03
CA PRO A 131 12.10 -4.68 28.10
C PRO A 131 11.35 -4.90 26.77
N SER A 132 11.77 -4.27 25.68
CA SER A 132 10.99 -4.27 24.44
C SER A 132 11.27 -5.45 23.53
N ASN A 133 12.52 -5.94 23.47
CA ASN A 133 12.97 -6.94 22.50
C ASN A 133 12.56 -6.63 21.05
N ALA A 134 12.41 -5.35 20.71
CA ALA A 134 11.92 -4.96 19.41
C ALA A 134 12.94 -5.29 18.33
N GLU A 135 12.52 -6.03 17.31
CA GLU A 135 13.36 -6.35 16.17
C GLU A 135 12.96 -5.46 15.01
N PHE A 136 13.94 -4.78 14.44
CA PHE A 136 13.77 -3.88 13.32
C PHE A 136 14.67 -4.28 12.17
N LYS A 137 14.19 -4.12 10.95
CA LYS A 137 14.97 -4.24 9.72
C LYS A 137 14.99 -2.89 9.01
N GLY A 138 16.17 -2.47 8.57
CA GLY A 138 16.35 -1.24 7.82
C GLY A 138 17.52 -1.36 6.86
N LYS A 139 17.50 -0.55 5.81
CA LYS A 139 18.66 -0.43 4.91
C LYS A 139 19.52 0.73 5.39
N VAL A 140 20.84 0.55 5.40
CA VAL A 140 21.79 1.59 5.78
C VAL A 140 22.88 1.74 4.73
N LYS A 141 23.37 2.97 4.59
CA LYS A 141 24.61 3.28 3.90
C LYS A 141 25.69 3.52 4.94
N ILE A 142 26.85 2.92 4.72
CA ILE A 142 28.06 3.20 5.49
C ILE A 142 29.04 3.89 4.56
N LEU A 143 29.43 5.12 4.89
CA LEU A 143 30.45 5.89 4.17
C LEU A 143 31.34 6.57 5.20
N ASP A 144 32.64 6.30 5.16
CA ASP A 144 33.63 6.86 6.10
C ASP A 144 33.19 6.75 7.57
N ASP A 145 32.80 5.53 7.99
CA ASP A 145 32.27 5.19 9.32
C ASP A 145 30.97 5.90 9.73
N LYS A 146 30.36 6.70 8.84
CA LYS A 146 29.04 7.29 9.07
C LYS A 146 27.95 6.37 8.57
N VAL A 147 27.11 5.92 9.50
CA VAL A 147 25.91 5.14 9.20
C VAL A 147 24.75 6.08 8.93
N GLN A 148 24.17 5.97 7.74
CA GLN A 148 22.95 6.67 7.36
C GLN A 148 21.83 5.66 7.12
N VAL A 149 20.76 5.76 7.91
CA VAL A 149 19.55 4.95 7.70
C VAL A 149 18.82 5.42 6.44
N LEU A 150 18.40 4.48 5.61
CA LEU A 150 17.79 4.72 4.31
C LEU A 150 16.34 4.24 4.29
N GLY A 151 15.44 5.14 3.89
CA GLY A 151 14.02 4.83 3.79
C GLY A 151 13.39 4.55 5.16
N LEU A 152 12.39 3.68 5.16
CA LEU A 152 11.64 3.31 6.37
C LEU A 152 12.36 2.19 7.13
N VAL A 153 12.31 2.29 8.46
CA VAL A 153 12.68 1.21 9.38
C VAL A 153 11.42 0.41 9.67
N GLU A 154 11.48 -0.91 9.49
CA GLU A 154 10.33 -1.80 9.63
C GLU A 154 10.48 -2.64 10.90
N ARG A 155 9.43 -2.69 11.73
CA ARG A 155 9.34 -3.61 12.88
C ARG A 155 9.03 -5.00 12.36
N ILE A 156 9.89 -5.98 12.63
CA ILE A 156 9.79 -7.35 12.08
C ILE A 156 9.19 -8.37 13.06
N ASN A 157 9.07 -8.03 14.35
CA ASN A 157 8.37 -8.86 15.33
C ASN A 157 7.11 -8.19 15.88
N GLN A 158 6.18 -9.00 16.40
CA GLN A 158 4.91 -8.53 16.94
C GLN A 158 5.12 -7.62 18.16
N TYR A 159 4.42 -6.48 18.21
CA TYR A 159 4.51 -5.52 19.32
C TYR A 159 3.29 -5.56 20.26
N GLY A 160 2.14 -6.10 19.81
CA GLY A 160 0.96 -6.30 20.65
C GLY A 160 0.51 -5.04 21.40
N LYS A 161 0.34 -5.16 22.73
CA LYS A 161 -0.10 -4.09 23.63
C LYS A 161 1.03 -3.14 24.08
N THR A 162 2.26 -3.37 23.64
CA THR A 162 3.41 -2.58 24.09
C THR A 162 3.34 -1.11 23.70
N ALA A 163 2.49 -0.76 22.73
CA ALA A 163 2.28 0.60 22.25
C ALA A 163 0.89 1.19 22.58
N ASP A 164 0.13 0.62 23.52
CA ASP A 164 -1.27 1.01 23.78
C ASP A 164 -1.44 2.42 24.35
N CYS A 165 -0.40 2.98 24.96
CA CYS A 165 -0.37 4.36 25.42
C CYS A 165 -0.32 5.40 24.28
N ILE A 166 -0.18 4.98 23.02
CA ILE A 166 -0.17 5.90 21.87
C ILE A 166 -1.30 5.61 20.88
N ASN A 167 -1.98 6.69 20.48
CA ASN A 167 -3.07 6.65 19.51
C ASN A 167 -2.59 6.65 18.05
N SER A 168 -1.35 7.09 17.81
CA SER A 168 -0.80 7.23 16.46
C SER A 168 -0.40 5.88 15.87
N GLN A 169 -1.21 5.36 14.94
CA GLN A 169 -0.95 4.10 14.23
C GLN A 169 0.43 4.05 13.58
N TYR A 170 0.92 5.18 13.06
CA TYR A 170 2.25 5.28 12.46
C TYR A 170 3.40 5.05 13.47
N HIS A 171 3.22 5.47 14.72
CA HIS A 171 4.26 5.41 15.75
C HIS A 171 4.21 4.12 16.56
N ARG A 172 3.08 3.38 16.52
CA ARG A 172 2.86 2.12 17.27
C ARG A 172 3.97 1.08 17.08
N PRO A 173 4.49 0.81 15.87
CA PRO A 173 5.54 -0.19 15.68
C PRO A 173 6.86 0.13 16.43
N PHE A 174 7.09 1.41 16.72
CA PHE A 174 8.34 1.91 17.31
C PHE A 174 8.23 2.18 18.82
N CYS A 175 7.02 2.16 19.37
CA CYS A 175 6.77 2.59 20.73
C CYS A 175 6.76 1.41 21.71
N TYR A 176 7.31 1.66 22.90
CA TYR A 176 7.15 0.82 24.08
C TYR A 176 6.70 1.71 25.25
N CYS A 177 5.54 1.41 25.82
CA CYS A 177 4.94 2.19 26.88
C CYS A 177 5.64 1.93 28.22
N LYS A 178 5.94 3.00 28.97
CA LYS A 178 6.68 2.89 30.23
C LYS A 178 5.97 2.05 31.30
N ASN A 179 4.64 2.04 31.32
CA ASN A 179 3.83 1.42 32.39
C ASN A 179 3.17 0.11 31.95
N GLN A 180 3.93 -0.83 31.38
CA GLN A 180 3.39 -2.15 31.00
C GLN A 180 2.90 -2.98 32.21
N GLU A 181 3.33 -2.65 33.43
CA GLU A 181 3.08 -3.46 34.65
C GLU A 181 1.65 -3.39 35.22
N ASN A 182 0.77 -2.51 34.72
CA ASN A 182 -0.56 -2.31 35.33
C ASN A 182 -1.67 -3.25 34.83
N ASP A 183 -1.42 -4.10 33.83
CA ASP A 183 -2.44 -5.02 33.30
C ASP A 183 -2.44 -6.41 33.97
N GLY A 184 -1.49 -6.70 34.85
CA GLY A 184 -1.33 -8.01 35.51
C GLY A 184 -1.95 -8.16 36.90
N LYS A 185 -2.28 -7.06 37.60
CA LYS A 185 -2.87 -7.11 38.95
C LYS A 185 -4.36 -6.83 38.91
N LYS A 186 -5.15 -7.81 38.47
CA LYS A 186 -6.57 -7.86 38.81
C LYS A 186 -6.68 -7.91 40.34
N ALA A 187 -7.11 -6.80 40.93
CA ALA A 187 -7.49 -6.73 42.34
C ALA A 187 -8.57 -7.79 42.60
N THR A 188 -8.20 -8.84 43.32
CA THR A 188 -9.15 -9.75 43.97
C THR A 188 -9.96 -8.92 44.97
N LYS A 189 -11.16 -8.49 44.55
CA LYS A 189 -12.15 -7.92 45.47
C LYS A 189 -12.57 -9.04 46.44
N LYS A 190 -11.97 -9.07 47.64
CA LYS A 190 -12.57 -9.77 48.79
C LYS A 190 -13.92 -9.11 49.08
N LYS A 191 -15.00 -9.87 48.99
CA LYS A 191 -16.31 -9.50 49.56
C LYS A 191 -16.17 -9.50 51.09
N PRO A 192 -16.58 -8.45 51.82
CA PRO A 192 -16.82 -8.56 53.24
C PRO A 192 -18.15 -9.29 53.49
N ASN A 193 -18.16 -10.09 54.56
CA ASN A 193 -19.33 -10.75 55.14
C ASN A 193 -20.31 -9.74 55.72
#